data_AF-A0A2D6TLX9-F1
#
_entry.id   AF-A0A2D6TLX9-F1
#
_cell.length_a   1.000
_cell.length_b   1.000
_cell.length_c   1.000
_cell.angle_alpha   90.00
_cell.angle_beta   90.00
_cell.angle_gamma   90.00
#
_symmetry.space_group_name_H-M   'P 1'
#
loop_
_entity.id
_entity.type
_entity.pdbx_description
1 polymer ?
#
loop_
_entity_poly.entity_id
_entity_poly.type
_entity_poly.pdbx_seq_one_letter_code
_entity_poly.pdbx_strand_id
1 'polypeptide(L)'
;MITGFITFFVIFAVIGSILYGRRLIKTEKSDAVFGNPERAKGGVHWVVVGSGFLLLSWLYYSWDIAKSFYPKSANELCQVAKVTESLLSLKYLFP
;
A
#
# COMPACT_ATOMS: atom_id res chain seq x y z
N MET A 1 -4.64 -6.68 -12.42
CA MET A 1 -3.77 -6.04 -13.44
C MET A 1 -3.52 -4.57 -13.13
N ILE A 2 -4.55 -3.71 -13.08
CA ILE A 2 -4.39 -2.29 -12.71
C ILE A 2 -3.83 -2.13 -11.28
N THR A 3 -4.34 -2.89 -10.31
CA THR A 3 -3.87 -2.83 -8.92
C THR A 3 -2.39 -3.20 -8.76
N GLY A 4 -1.93 -4.23 -9.48
CA GLY A 4 -0.51 -4.62 -9.49
C GLY A 4 0.38 -3.51 -10.10
N PHE A 5 -0.08 -2.87 -11.17
CA PHE A 5 0.61 -1.72 -11.76
C PHE A 5 0.69 -0.54 -10.79
N ILE A 6 -0.44 -0.16 -10.16
CA ILE A 6 -0.46 0.90 -9.15
C ILE A 6 0.51 0.59 -8.00
N THR A 7 0.49 -0.65 -7.48
CA THR A 7 1.38 -1.08 -6.41
C THR A 7 2.85 -0.89 -6.80
N PHE A 8 3.21 -1.32 -8.01
CA PHE A 8 4.57 -1.15 -8.53
C PHE A 8 4.98 0.32 -8.58
N PHE A 9 4.14 1.20 -9.14
CA PHE A 9 4.44 2.65 -9.21
C PHE A 9 4.52 3.31 -7.83
N VAL A 10 3.69 2.89 -6.87
CA VAL A 10 3.73 3.40 -5.50
C VAL A 10 5.06 3.03 -4.82
N ILE A 11 5.55 1.80 -5.02
CA ILE A 11 6.87 1.38 -4.51
C ILE A 11 7.97 2.27 -5.08
N PHE A 12 7.97 2.50 -6.39
CA PHE A 12 8.94 3.39 -7.05
C PHE A 12 8.84 4.83 -6.55
N ALA A 13 7.63 5.35 -6.35
CA ALA A 13 7.41 6.69 -5.82
C ALA A 13 7.96 6.83 -4.40
N VAL A 14 7.69 5.86 -3.51
CA VAL A 14 8.21 5.86 -2.13
C VAL A 14 9.74 5.85 -2.11
N ILE A 15 10.36 4.92 -2.86
CA ILE A 15 11.83 4.84 -2.94
C ILE A 15 12.41 6.13 -3.52
N GLY A 16 11.83 6.63 -4.61
CA GLY A 16 12.25 7.88 -5.27
C GLY A 16 12.16 9.09 -4.34
N SER A 17 11.07 9.23 -3.60
CA SER A 17 10.87 10.30 -2.61
C SER A 17 11.87 10.22 -1.45
N ILE A 18 12.21 9.02 -0.96
CA ILE A 18 13.24 8.84 0.07
C ILE A 18 14.62 9.25 -0.47
N LEU A 19 14.99 8.78 -1.67
CA LEU A 19 16.28 9.13 -2.28
C LEU A 19 16.39 10.64 -2.55
N TYR A 20 15.30 11.26 -3.00
CA TYR A 20 15.21 12.70 -3.20
C TYR A 20 15.37 13.46 -1.88
N GLY A 21 14.61 13.11 -0.85
CA GLY A 21 14.70 13.73 0.47
C GLY A 21 16.10 13.63 1.08
N ARG A 22 16.75 12.47 0.94
CA ARG A 22 18.14 12.29 1.41
C ARG A 22 19.15 13.15 0.66
N ARG A 23 18.93 13.45 -0.62
CA ARG A 23 19.78 14.38 -1.38
C ARG A 23 19.53 15.82 -0.94
N LEU A 24 18.26 16.20 -0.79
CA LEU A 24 17.86 17.55 -0.40
C LEU A 24 18.41 17.96 0.98
N ILE A 25 18.33 17.06 1.97
CA ILE A 25 18.85 17.29 3.33
C ILE A 25 20.37 17.56 3.34
N LYS A 26 21.12 17.02 2.38
CA LYS A 26 22.57 17.27 2.29
C LYS A 26 22.91 18.65 1.71
N THR A 27 22.00 19.22 0.93
CA THR A 27 22.21 20.48 0.21
C THR A 27 21.57 21.68 0.91
N GLU A 28 20.48 21.47 1.65
CA GLU A 28 19.84 22.52 2.44
C GLU A 28 20.47 22.66 3.82
N LYS A 29 20.83 23.90 4.21
CA LYS A 29 21.16 24.23 5.60
C LYS A 29 19.90 24.14 6.46
N SER A 30 19.95 23.30 7.49
CA SER A 30 18.87 23.05 8.45
C SER A 30 18.69 24.20 9.45
N ASP A 31 18.45 25.43 8.98
CA ASP A 31 17.97 26.54 9.81
C ASP A 31 16.43 26.55 9.80
N ALA A 32 15.83 25.36 9.96
CA ALA A 32 14.40 25.11 9.82
C ALA A 32 13.64 25.62 11.05
N VAL A 33 13.42 26.92 11.11
CA VAL A 33 12.48 27.52 12.05
C VAL A 33 11.07 27.36 11.50
N PHE A 34 10.22 26.63 12.22
CA PHE A 34 8.79 26.53 11.92
C PHE A 34 8.19 27.94 11.81
N GLY A 35 7.56 28.29 10.68
CA GLY A 35 6.86 29.57 10.51
C GLY A 35 7.07 30.31 9.19
N ASN A 36 8.01 29.90 8.32
CA ASN A 36 8.17 30.52 7.00
C ASN A 36 7.37 29.76 5.91
N PRO A 37 6.30 30.36 5.33
CA PRO A 37 5.43 29.69 4.35
C PRO A 37 6.10 29.44 2.99
N GLU A 38 7.14 30.18 2.61
CA GLU A 38 7.91 29.87 1.40
C GLU A 38 8.79 28.64 1.59
N ARG A 39 9.27 28.41 2.81
CA ARG A 39 10.20 27.31 3.15
C ARG A 39 9.51 26.04 3.67
N ALA A 40 8.22 26.12 4.02
CA ALA A 40 7.38 24.95 4.34
C ALA A 40 6.96 24.12 3.10
N LYS A 41 7.21 24.61 1.88
CA LYS A 41 6.82 23.95 0.62
C LYS A 41 7.67 22.71 0.28
N GLY A 42 8.82 22.51 0.94
CA GLY A 42 9.77 21.43 0.64
C GLY A 42 9.31 20.03 1.04
N GLY A 43 8.28 19.88 1.88
CA GLY A 43 7.92 18.61 2.53
C GLY A 43 7.10 17.60 1.70
N VAL A 44 6.74 17.91 0.45
CA VAL A 44 5.83 17.06 -0.35
C VAL A 44 6.34 15.62 -0.50
N HIS A 45 7.65 15.44 -0.65
CA HIS A 45 8.24 14.10 -0.76
C HIS A 45 8.01 13.24 0.50
N TRP A 46 7.97 13.83 1.69
CA TRP A 46 7.63 13.09 2.93
C TRP A 46 6.14 12.75 3.01
N VAL A 47 5.27 13.61 2.47
CA VAL A 47 3.82 13.31 2.35
C VAL A 47 3.60 12.12 1.41
N VAL A 48 4.34 12.07 0.30
CA VAL A 48 4.29 10.93 -0.65
C VAL A 48 4.78 9.64 0.02
N VAL A 49 5.86 9.69 0.81
CA VAL A 49 6.34 8.53 1.57
C VAL A 49 5.29 8.06 2.58
N GLY A 50 4.73 8.97 3.38
CA GLY A 50 3.75 8.63 4.40
C GLY A 50 2.46 8.05 3.81
N SER A 51 1.88 8.72 2.82
CA SER A 51 0.66 8.26 2.14
C SER A 51 0.89 6.96 1.34
N GLY A 52 2.04 6.83 0.67
CA GLY A 52 2.43 5.62 -0.04
C GLY A 52 2.59 4.42 0.88
N PHE A 53 3.19 4.60 2.06
CA PHE A 53 3.34 3.52 3.04
C PHE A 53 1.99 3.04 3.60
N LEU A 54 1.08 3.97 3.91
CA LEU A 54 -0.28 3.63 4.32
C LEU A 54 -1.03 2.88 3.22
N LEU A 55 -0.93 3.34 1.97
CA LEU A 55 -1.57 2.69 0.83
C LEU A 55 -1.00 1.29 0.58
N LEU A 56 0.32 1.10 0.66
CA LEU A 56 0.94 -0.22 0.54
C LEU A 56 0.51 -1.16 1.67
N SER A 57 0.41 -0.65 2.89
CA SER A 57 -0.08 -1.43 4.04
C SER A 57 -1.53 -1.86 3.82
N TRP A 58 -2.39 -0.96 3.34
CA TRP A 58 -3.77 -1.28 2.99
C TRP A 58 -3.84 -2.33 1.88
N LEU A 59 -3.09 -2.13 0.80
CA LEU A 59 -3.06 -3.05 -0.35
C LEU A 59 -2.56 -4.43 0.05
N TYR A 60 -1.57 -4.52 0.95
CA TYR A 60 -1.05 -5.79 1.44
C TYR A 60 -2.13 -6.68 2.06
N TYR A 61 -3.07 -6.10 2.79
CA TYR A 61 -4.20 -6.82 3.39
C TYR A 61 -5.44 -6.89 2.48
N SER A 62 -5.39 -6.30 1.30
CA SER A 62 -6.55 -6.24 0.39
C SER A 62 -6.62 -7.47 -0.51
N TRP A 63 -7.84 -7.92 -0.80
CA TRP A 63 -8.06 -9.03 -1.74
C TRP A 63 -7.64 -8.70 -3.18
N ASP A 64 -7.73 -7.43 -3.59
CA ASP A 64 -7.39 -6.98 -4.93
C ASP A 64 -5.92 -7.23 -5.31
N ILE A 65 -4.98 -7.07 -4.36
CA ILE A 65 -3.56 -7.35 -4.63
C ILE A 65 -3.36 -8.85 -4.85
N ALA A 66 -3.97 -9.68 -4.01
CA ALA A 66 -3.85 -11.14 -4.07
C ALA A 66 -4.39 -11.67 -5.40
N LYS A 67 -5.56 -11.19 -5.84
CA LYS A 67 -6.11 -11.53 -7.15
C LYS A 67 -5.26 -11.02 -8.31
N SER A 68 -4.59 -9.87 -8.15
CA SER A 68 -3.76 -9.29 -9.21
C SER A 68 -2.44 -10.03 -9.43
N PHE A 69 -1.84 -10.61 -8.39
CA PHE A 69 -0.56 -11.34 -8.49
C PHE A 69 -0.73 -12.86 -8.54
N TYR A 70 -1.73 -13.40 -7.82
CA TYR A 70 -1.99 -14.83 -7.71
C TYR A 70 -3.46 -15.15 -8.07
N PRO A 71 -3.88 -14.90 -9.32
CA PRO A 71 -5.29 -15.02 -9.71
C PRO A 71 -5.86 -16.44 -9.54
N LYS A 72 -5.05 -17.48 -9.78
CA LYS A 72 -5.47 -18.87 -9.59
C LYS A 72 -5.71 -19.17 -8.11
N SER A 73 -4.72 -18.94 -7.27
CA SER A 73 -4.82 -19.18 -5.82
C SER A 73 -5.95 -18.38 -5.17
N ALA A 74 -6.16 -17.12 -5.59
CA ALA A 74 -7.26 -16.30 -5.11
C ALA A 74 -8.64 -16.90 -5.47
N ASN A 75 -8.81 -17.43 -6.68
CA ASN A 75 -10.05 -18.08 -7.08
C ASN A 75 -10.29 -19.39 -6.34
N GLU A 76 -9.26 -20.22 -6.14
CA GLU A 76 -9.36 -21.46 -5.36
C GLU A 76 -9.75 -21.18 -3.90
N LEU A 77 -9.13 -20.17 -3.26
CA LEU A 77 -9.50 -19.74 -1.91
C LEU A 77 -10.96 -19.28 -1.82
N CYS A 78 -11.45 -18.56 -2.83
CA CYS A 78 -12.86 -18.17 -2.90
C CYS A 78 -13.78 -19.40 -3.04
N GLN A 79 -13.38 -20.42 -3.81
CA GLN A 79 -14.15 -21.66 -3.93
C GLN A 79 -14.18 -22.45 -2.62
N VAL A 80 -13.04 -22.58 -1.93
CA VAL A 80 -12.97 -23.24 -0.62
C VAL A 80 -13.87 -22.53 0.39
N ALA A 81 -13.87 -21.19 0.41
CA ALA A 81 -14.75 -20.41 1.26
C ALA A 81 -16.23 -20.71 0.95
N LYS A 82 -16.61 -20.75 -0.33
CA LYS A 82 -17.98 -21.06 -0.76
C LYS A 82 -18.43 -22.46 -0.39
N VAL A 83 -17.55 -23.46 -0.51
CA VAL A 83 -17.83 -24.84 -0.07
C VAL A 83 -17.99 -24.89 1.44
N THR A 84 -17.12 -24.20 2.19
CA THR A 84 -17.17 -24.14 3.66
C THR A 84 -18.47 -23.50 4.14
N GLU A 85 -18.89 -22.39 3.52
CA GLU A 85 -20.15 -21.72 3.81
C GLU A 85 -21.35 -22.62 3.53
N SER A 86 -21.32 -23.37 2.43
CA SER A 86 -22.39 -24.32 2.08
C SER A 86 -22.49 -25.48 3.06
N LEU A 87 -21.35 -25.98 3.55
CA LEU A 87 -21.29 -27.06 4.54
C LEU A 87 -21.64 -26.61 5.96
N LEU A 88 -21.62 -25.30 6.24
CA LEU A 88 -21.95 -24.74 7.55
C LEU A 88 -23.38 -25.13 7.98
N SER A 89 -24.34 -25.06 7.06
CA SER A 89 -25.75 -25.44 7.33
C SER A 89 -25.90 -26.93 7.68
N LEU A 90 -25.16 -27.81 7.00
CA LEU A 90 -25.13 -29.25 7.30
C LEU A 90 -24.53 -29.52 8.68
N LYS A 91 -23.45 -28.81 9.04
CA LYS A 91 -22.82 -28.92 10.37
C LYS A 91 -23.73 -28.46 11.51
N TYR A 92 -24.64 -27.51 11.26
CA TYR A 92 -25.66 -27.11 12.24
C TYR A 92 -26.80 -28.13 12.36
N LEU A 93 -27.16 -28.82 11.28
CA LEU A 93 -28.23 -29.84 11.30
C LEU A 93 -27.77 -31.17 11.90
N PHE A 94 -26.49 -31.53 11.75
CA PHE A 94 -25.92 -32.80 12.19
C PHE A 94 -24.66 -32.52 13.04
N PRO A 95 -24.76 -32.58 14.39
CA PRO A 95 -23.63 -32.34 15.29
C PRO A 95 -22.57 -33.44 15.25
#